data_AF-A0A2D8URM1-F1
#
_entry.id   AF-A0A2D8URM1-F1
#
_cell.length_a   1.000
_cell.length_b   1.000
_cell.length_c   1.000
_cell.angle_alpha   90.00
_cell.angle_beta   90.00
_cell.angle_gamma   90.00
#
_symmetry.space_group_name_H-M   'P 1'
#
loop_
_entity.id
_entity.type
_entity.pdbx_description
1 polymer ?
#
loop_
_entity_poly.entity_id
_entity_poly.type
_entity_poly.pdbx_seq_one_letter_code
_entity_poly.pdbx_strand_id
1 'polypeptide(L)'
;MEHDGPGARKLQSSLLERGKYLGQVLEDSELKKVRRVLFKNKVDMQIGPPKGAFQVDGFFYPSGRIYEMNAKNAALFITDGQKMKLVIRENATIYELLHELMHMRDSKAIGMKSFMEKPLVNREKYVYDKMVEHYKYLNRKELKHAEDYINWYYKKVGKTDNLGNPLIEKLPFKLENIPKKRQEIDINKILNLK
;
A
#
# COMPACT_ATOMS: atom_id res chain seq x y z
N MET A 1 19.99 -31.44 -7.46
CA MET A 1 19.77 -30.34 -8.43
C MET A 1 18.32 -30.39 -8.82
N GLU A 2 17.47 -29.63 -8.13
CA GLU A 2 16.05 -29.60 -8.44
C GLU A 2 15.83 -28.72 -9.67
N HIS A 3 15.20 -29.29 -10.69
CA HIS A 3 14.86 -28.60 -11.93
C HIS A 3 13.61 -27.76 -11.70
N ASP A 4 13.78 -26.43 -11.63
CA ASP A 4 12.67 -25.47 -11.66
C ASP A 4 11.85 -25.66 -12.94
N GLY A 5 10.61 -26.16 -12.77
CA GLY A 5 9.68 -26.40 -13.86
C GLY A 5 9.28 -25.11 -14.61
N PRO A 6 8.70 -25.23 -15.82
CA PRO A 6 8.36 -24.08 -16.68
C PRO A 6 7.40 -23.08 -16.03
N GLY A 7 6.61 -23.49 -15.02
CA GLY A 7 5.78 -22.60 -14.21
C GLY A 7 6.55 -21.68 -13.26
N ALA A 8 7.66 -22.16 -12.69
CA ALA A 8 8.50 -21.38 -11.76
C ALA A 8 9.24 -20.25 -12.49
N ARG A 9 9.79 -20.52 -13.68
CA ARG A 9 10.45 -19.50 -14.51
C ARG A 9 9.50 -18.38 -14.94
N LYS A 10 8.24 -18.71 -15.27
CA LYS A 10 7.21 -17.75 -15.70
C LYS A 10 6.72 -16.88 -14.54
N LEU A 11 6.65 -17.45 -13.33
CA LEU A 11 6.37 -16.69 -12.12
C LEU A 11 7.52 -15.74 -11.79
N GLN A 12 8.76 -16.23 -11.80
CA GLN A 12 9.96 -15.43 -11.51
C GLN A 12 10.14 -14.28 -12.52
N SER A 13 9.90 -14.50 -13.81
CA SER A 13 9.93 -13.43 -14.82
C SER A 13 8.85 -12.37 -14.58
N SER A 14 7.62 -12.78 -14.21
CA SER A 14 6.54 -11.84 -13.90
C SER A 14 6.81 -11.03 -12.63
N LEU A 15 7.46 -11.62 -11.63
CA LEU A 15 7.90 -10.94 -10.41
C LEU A 15 9.00 -9.92 -10.71
N LEU A 16 9.96 -10.28 -11.56
CA LEU A 16 11.02 -9.38 -12.02
C LEU A 16 10.46 -8.22 -12.88
N GLU A 17 9.47 -8.48 -13.72
CA GLU A 17 8.77 -7.44 -14.48
C GLU A 17 7.96 -6.52 -13.58
N ARG A 18 7.21 -7.08 -12.62
CA ARG A 18 6.50 -6.30 -11.59
C ARG A 18 7.48 -5.47 -10.77
N GLY A 19 8.63 -6.03 -10.40
CA GLY A 19 9.77 -5.33 -9.79
C GLY A 19 10.29 -4.14 -10.60
N LYS A 20 10.38 -4.31 -11.93
CA LYS A 20 10.85 -3.27 -12.86
C LYS A 20 9.83 -2.18 -13.14
N TYR A 21 8.52 -2.50 -13.15
CA TYR A 21 7.48 -1.59 -13.61
C TYR A 21 6.56 -1.04 -12.50
N LEU A 22 6.48 -1.70 -11.34
CA LEU A 22 5.67 -1.36 -10.16
C LEU A 22 6.49 -1.17 -8.87
N GLY A 23 7.83 -1.15 -8.99
CA GLY A 23 8.77 -0.87 -7.90
C GLY A 23 9.40 -2.13 -7.28
N GLN A 24 10.41 -1.95 -6.43
CA GLN A 24 11.17 -3.03 -5.78
C GLN A 24 10.25 -3.99 -5.00
N VAL A 25 10.25 -5.26 -5.38
CA VAL A 25 9.55 -6.35 -4.66
C VAL A 25 10.23 -6.57 -3.31
N LEU A 26 9.45 -6.81 -2.26
CA LEU A 26 9.96 -7.10 -0.94
C LEU A 26 10.60 -8.48 -0.89
N GLU A 27 11.83 -8.56 -0.41
CA GLU A 27 12.49 -9.83 -0.14
C GLU A 27 12.08 -10.42 1.22
N ASP A 28 12.28 -11.72 1.41
CA ASP A 28 12.04 -12.40 2.69
C ASP A 28 12.79 -11.74 3.87
N SER A 29 14.01 -11.27 3.60
CA SER A 29 14.84 -10.56 4.59
C SER A 29 14.18 -9.24 5.02
N GLU A 30 13.50 -8.56 4.10
CA GLU A 30 12.78 -7.32 4.32
C GLU A 30 11.44 -7.57 5.01
N LEU A 31 10.70 -8.60 4.60
CA LEU A 31 9.46 -9.03 5.27
C LEU A 31 9.69 -9.35 6.75
N LYS A 32 10.84 -9.95 7.11
CA LYS A 32 11.24 -10.14 8.52
C LYS A 32 11.44 -8.82 9.25
N LYS A 33 12.03 -7.80 8.62
CA LYS A 33 12.18 -6.45 9.19
C LYS A 33 10.80 -5.81 9.40
N VAL A 34 9.93 -5.88 8.39
CA VAL A 34 8.55 -5.38 8.45
C VAL A 34 7.80 -6.02 9.62
N ARG A 35 7.82 -7.36 9.74
CA ARG A 35 7.19 -8.10 10.85
C ARG A 35 7.63 -7.59 12.21
N ARG A 36 8.93 -7.36 12.42
CA ARG A 36 9.47 -6.84 13.69
C ARG A 36 8.95 -5.44 14.00
N VAL A 37 8.86 -4.56 13.00
CA VAL A 37 8.32 -3.21 13.19
C VAL A 37 6.83 -3.26 13.50
N LEU A 38 6.05 -4.06 12.79
CA LEU A 38 4.61 -4.22 13.03
C LEU A 38 4.33 -4.76 14.45
N PHE A 39 5.07 -5.80 14.87
CA PHE A 39 4.96 -6.36 16.21
C PHE A 39 5.22 -5.32 17.30
N LYS A 40 6.30 -4.53 17.19
CA LYS A 40 6.59 -3.42 18.13
C LYS A 40 5.46 -2.39 18.16
N ASN A 41 4.73 -2.25 17.07
CA ASN A 41 3.62 -1.32 16.93
C ASN A 41 2.26 -1.91 17.32
N LYS A 42 2.20 -3.15 17.82
CA LYS A 42 0.97 -3.91 18.12
C LYS A 42 0.06 -4.08 16.89
N VAL A 43 0.69 -4.39 15.76
CA VAL A 43 0.03 -4.66 14.48
C VAL A 43 0.40 -6.07 14.04
N ASP A 44 -0.62 -6.89 13.75
CA ASP A 44 -0.41 -8.24 13.25
C ASP A 44 0.03 -8.24 11.78
N MET A 45 0.70 -9.30 11.35
CA MET A 45 1.14 -9.45 9.97
C MET A 45 0.77 -10.81 9.40
N GLN A 46 0.10 -10.80 8.25
CA GLN A 46 -0.22 -12.00 7.47
C GLN A 46 0.42 -11.90 6.09
N ILE A 47 1.10 -12.96 5.66
CA ILE A 47 1.59 -13.09 4.29
C ILE A 47 0.61 -13.95 3.51
N GLY A 48 0.18 -13.46 2.35
CA GLY A 48 -0.72 -14.17 1.45
C GLY A 48 -0.07 -14.55 0.13
N PRO A 49 -0.75 -15.41 -0.67
CA PRO A 49 -0.25 -15.85 -1.97
C PRO A 49 -0.08 -14.67 -2.94
N PRO A 50 0.76 -14.80 -3.99
CA PRO A 50 1.07 -13.71 -4.92
C PRO A 50 -0.10 -13.31 -5.82
N LYS A 51 -1.18 -14.11 -5.86
CA LYS A 51 -2.38 -13.87 -6.67
C LYS A 51 -3.61 -14.52 -6.06
N GLY A 52 -4.79 -14.16 -6.56
CA GLY A 52 -6.08 -14.72 -6.16
C GLY A 52 -6.63 -14.12 -4.86
N ALA A 53 -7.92 -14.30 -4.60
CA ALA A 53 -8.51 -13.89 -3.33
C ALA A 53 -8.09 -14.85 -2.21
N PHE A 54 -7.96 -14.35 -0.98
CA PHE A 54 -7.70 -15.18 0.20
C PHE A 54 -8.25 -14.55 1.47
N GLN A 55 -8.49 -15.38 2.48
CA GLN A 55 -9.06 -14.97 3.76
C GLN A 55 -8.02 -14.23 4.62
N VAL A 56 -8.47 -13.19 5.31
CA VAL A 56 -7.68 -12.42 6.27
C VAL A 56 -8.03 -12.88 7.67
N ASP A 57 -7.09 -13.55 8.33
CA ASP A 57 -7.37 -14.28 9.56
C ASP A 57 -7.82 -13.33 10.67
N GLY A 58 -8.90 -13.70 11.37
CA GLY A 58 -9.39 -12.93 12.51
C GLY A 58 -10.02 -11.57 12.16
N PHE A 59 -10.26 -11.26 10.89
CA PHE A 59 -11.07 -10.11 10.48
C PHE A 59 -12.36 -10.58 9.81
N PHE A 60 -13.47 -9.88 10.08
CA PHE A 60 -14.80 -10.31 9.66
C PHE A 60 -15.58 -9.11 9.12
N TYR A 61 -16.43 -9.36 8.12
CA TYR A 61 -17.48 -8.42 7.71
C TYR A 61 -18.56 -8.33 8.79
N PRO A 62 -19.40 -7.28 8.78
CA PRO A 62 -20.56 -7.18 9.67
C PRO A 62 -21.52 -8.38 9.59
N SER A 63 -21.53 -9.10 8.46
CA SER A 63 -22.28 -10.34 8.27
C SER A 63 -21.70 -11.56 9.00
N GLY A 64 -20.57 -11.42 9.69
CA GLY A 64 -19.85 -12.52 10.34
C GLY A 64 -18.99 -13.37 9.41
N ARG A 65 -19.02 -13.11 8.10
CA ARG A 65 -18.12 -13.77 7.14
C ARG A 65 -16.68 -13.30 7.32
N ILE A 66 -15.72 -14.20 7.14
CA ILE A 66 -14.29 -13.85 7.16
C ILE A 66 -14.01 -12.83 6.06
N TYR A 67 -13.21 -11.82 6.39
CA TYR A 67 -12.80 -10.80 5.43
C TYR A 67 -11.92 -11.42 4.35
N GLU A 68 -12.15 -11.07 3.08
CA GLU A 68 -11.34 -11.56 1.96
C GLU A 68 -10.54 -10.41 1.32
N MET A 69 -9.23 -10.60 1.22
CA MET A 69 -8.38 -9.72 0.43
C MET A 69 -8.54 -10.05 -1.06
N ASN A 70 -9.00 -9.07 -1.83
CA ASN A 70 -9.25 -9.25 -3.25
C ASN A 70 -7.93 -9.50 -4.04
N ALA A 71 -8.05 -10.06 -5.26
CA ALA A 71 -6.91 -10.39 -6.11
C ALA A 71 -6.12 -9.19 -6.65
N LYS A 72 -6.67 -7.96 -6.58
CA LYS A 72 -6.06 -6.73 -7.12
C LYS A 72 -5.18 -6.02 -6.10
N ASN A 73 -5.44 -6.21 -4.82
CA ASN A 73 -4.66 -5.63 -3.74
C ASN A 73 -3.39 -6.46 -3.55
N ALA A 74 -2.23 -5.80 -3.45
CA ALA A 74 -0.96 -6.45 -3.15
C ALA A 74 -0.57 -6.35 -1.67
N ALA A 75 -1.05 -5.30 -1.01
CA ALA A 75 -1.00 -5.13 0.44
C ALA A 75 -2.35 -4.57 0.92
N LEU A 76 -2.63 -4.69 2.21
CA LEU A 76 -3.84 -4.15 2.85
C LEU A 76 -3.57 -3.90 4.34
N PHE A 77 -3.75 -2.66 4.78
CA PHE A 77 -3.95 -2.33 6.18
C PHE A 77 -5.44 -2.47 6.53
N ILE A 78 -5.73 -3.16 7.63
CA ILE A 78 -7.09 -3.35 8.13
C ILE A 78 -7.15 -3.21 9.66
N THR A 79 -8.23 -2.60 10.15
CA THR A 79 -8.56 -2.48 11.58
C THR A 79 -10.06 -2.66 11.79
N ASP A 80 -10.43 -3.19 12.96
CA ASP A 80 -11.81 -3.34 13.43
C ASP A 80 -12.14 -2.40 14.59
N GLY A 81 -11.26 -1.43 14.87
CA GLY A 81 -11.39 -0.51 16.00
C GLY A 81 -10.77 -1.02 17.30
N GLN A 82 -10.33 -2.28 17.35
CA GLN A 82 -9.71 -2.92 18.52
C GLN A 82 -8.30 -3.44 18.21
N LYS A 83 -8.11 -4.02 17.03
CA LYS A 83 -6.83 -4.53 16.54
C LYS A 83 -6.52 -4.04 15.14
N MET A 84 -5.26 -4.17 14.76
CA MET A 84 -4.75 -3.79 13.45
C MET A 84 -4.00 -4.97 12.83
N LYS A 85 -4.10 -5.11 11.51
CA LYS A 85 -3.32 -6.07 10.74
C LYS A 85 -2.84 -5.44 9.44
N LEU A 86 -1.63 -5.77 9.06
CA LEU A 86 -1.08 -5.52 7.74
C LEU A 86 -0.96 -6.85 6.99
N VAL A 87 -1.71 -6.98 5.90
CA VAL A 87 -1.70 -8.15 5.03
C VAL A 87 -0.83 -7.82 3.82
N ILE A 88 0.14 -8.68 3.48
CA ILE A 88 1.06 -8.46 2.37
C ILE A 88 1.11 -9.72 1.50
N ARG A 89 1.06 -9.58 0.17
CA ARG A 89 1.36 -10.70 -0.74
C ARG A 89 2.86 -10.92 -0.88
N GLU A 90 3.28 -12.15 -1.13
CA GLU A 90 4.69 -12.50 -1.39
C GLU A 90 5.38 -11.64 -2.46
N ASN A 91 4.60 -11.08 -3.41
CA ASN A 91 5.11 -10.23 -4.49
C ASN A 91 4.87 -8.74 -4.29
N ALA A 92 4.44 -8.32 -3.09
CA ALA A 92 4.23 -6.91 -2.78
C ALA A 92 5.52 -6.09 -2.95
N THR A 93 5.37 -4.87 -3.41
CA THR A 93 6.46 -3.93 -3.61
C THR A 93 6.55 -2.97 -2.43
N ILE A 94 7.71 -2.33 -2.30
CA ILE A 94 7.92 -1.26 -1.33
C ILE A 94 6.89 -0.13 -1.51
N TYR A 95 6.41 0.14 -2.72
CA TYR A 95 5.37 1.14 -2.97
C TYR A 95 4.05 0.77 -2.26
N GLU A 96 3.60 -0.47 -2.44
CA GLU A 96 2.35 -0.96 -1.83
C GLU A 96 2.48 -1.03 -0.30
N LEU A 97 3.63 -1.48 0.21
CA LEU A 97 3.91 -1.43 1.65
C LEU A 97 3.92 -0.01 2.19
N LEU A 98 4.56 0.93 1.51
CA LEU A 98 4.60 2.33 1.93
C LEU A 98 3.18 2.90 2.02
N HIS A 99 2.34 2.65 1.03
CA HIS A 99 0.93 3.06 1.04
C HIS A 99 0.21 2.57 2.31
N GLU A 100 0.27 1.26 2.59
CA GLU A 100 -0.42 0.68 3.75
C GLU A 100 0.18 1.10 5.10
N LEU A 101 1.50 1.36 5.15
CA LEU A 101 2.13 1.94 6.34
C LEU A 101 1.59 3.35 6.64
N MET A 102 1.21 4.13 5.64
CA MET A 102 0.62 5.45 5.88
C MET A 102 -0.77 5.31 6.51
N HIS A 103 -1.60 4.37 6.06
CA HIS A 103 -2.87 4.07 6.71
C HIS A 103 -2.69 3.62 8.17
N MET A 104 -1.71 2.73 8.42
CA MET A 104 -1.38 2.31 9.78
C MET A 104 -0.99 3.50 10.66
N ARG A 105 -0.14 4.41 10.16
CA ARG A 105 0.32 5.58 10.93
C ARG A 105 -0.81 6.57 11.21
N ASP A 106 -1.67 6.85 10.22
CA ASP A 106 -2.88 7.66 10.40
C ASP A 106 -3.76 7.05 11.50
N SER A 107 -4.06 5.74 11.38
CA SER A 107 -4.87 5.02 12.36
C SER A 107 -4.29 5.05 13.77
N LYS A 108 -2.96 5.04 13.91
CA LYS A 108 -2.30 5.14 15.20
C LYS A 108 -2.30 6.57 15.75
N ALA A 109 -2.17 7.57 14.89
CA ALA A 109 -2.14 8.97 15.29
C ALA A 109 -3.50 9.45 15.80
N ILE A 110 -4.59 9.05 15.14
CA ILE A 110 -5.95 9.52 15.49
C ILE A 110 -6.76 8.49 16.32
N GLY A 111 -6.24 7.27 16.47
CA GLY A 111 -6.92 6.15 17.11
C GLY A 111 -7.78 5.31 16.15
N MET A 112 -7.85 4.00 16.40
CA MET A 112 -8.48 3.03 15.48
C MET A 112 -9.97 3.30 15.24
N LYS A 113 -10.73 3.69 16.27
CA LYS A 113 -12.16 4.04 16.13
C LYS A 113 -12.36 5.28 15.25
N SER A 114 -11.66 6.37 15.58
CA SER A 114 -11.69 7.60 14.79
C SER A 114 -11.25 7.38 13.33
N PHE A 115 -10.28 6.49 13.12
CA PHE A 115 -9.86 6.09 11.77
C PHE A 115 -10.97 5.36 11.02
N MET A 116 -11.70 4.44 11.66
CA MET A 116 -12.85 3.77 11.04
C MET A 116 -14.02 4.72 10.73
N GLU A 117 -14.18 5.80 11.47
CA GLU A 117 -15.20 6.83 11.21
C GLU A 117 -14.76 7.83 10.14
N LYS A 118 -13.44 8.04 9.97
CA LYS A 118 -12.87 8.93 8.95
C LYS A 118 -13.31 8.47 7.56
N PRO A 119 -13.89 9.34 6.71
CA PRO A 119 -14.30 8.99 5.35
C PRO A 119 -13.13 8.40 4.54
N LEU A 120 -13.39 7.38 3.72
CA LEU A 120 -12.34 6.71 2.90
C LEU A 120 -11.53 7.71 2.08
N VAL A 121 -12.20 8.66 1.42
CA VAL A 121 -11.55 9.73 0.65
C VAL A 121 -10.56 10.56 1.48
N ASN A 122 -10.84 10.77 2.77
CA ASN A 122 -9.95 11.50 3.66
C ASN A 122 -8.77 10.63 4.15
N ARG A 123 -8.95 9.31 4.25
CA ARG A 123 -7.84 8.37 4.53
C ARG A 123 -6.89 8.33 3.35
N GLU A 124 -7.43 8.22 2.14
CA GLU A 124 -6.68 8.19 0.88
C GLU A 124 -5.97 9.51 0.63
N LYS A 125 -6.60 10.65 0.98
CA LYS A 125 -5.94 11.96 0.93
C LYS A 125 -4.72 12.03 1.86
N TYR A 126 -4.84 11.52 3.08
CA TYR A 126 -3.69 11.45 4.00
C TYR A 126 -2.54 10.63 3.39
N VAL A 127 -2.85 9.47 2.78
CA VAL A 127 -1.83 8.66 2.11
C VAL A 127 -1.21 9.42 0.95
N TYR A 128 -2.01 10.02 0.07
CA TYR A 128 -1.52 10.85 -1.03
C TYR A 128 -0.56 11.94 -0.55
N ASP A 129 -0.93 12.70 0.48
CA ASP A 129 -0.09 13.76 1.04
C ASP A 129 1.24 13.23 1.55
N LYS A 130 1.23 12.06 2.20
CA LYS A 130 2.44 11.40 2.65
C LYS A 130 3.29 10.85 1.50
N MET A 131 2.67 10.38 0.42
CA MET A 131 3.41 9.96 -0.78
C MET A 131 4.08 11.15 -1.47
N VAL A 132 3.42 12.31 -1.49
CA VAL A 132 3.99 13.58 -1.98
C VAL A 132 5.12 14.06 -1.07
N GLU A 133 4.96 14.01 0.25
CA GLU A 133 6.02 14.34 1.22
C GLU A 133 7.27 13.47 1.00
N HIS A 134 7.05 12.18 0.76
CA HIS A 134 8.09 11.16 0.63
C HIS A 134 8.47 10.86 -0.83
N TYR A 135 8.18 11.77 -1.76
CA TYR A 135 8.30 11.55 -3.21
C TYR A 135 9.69 11.06 -3.67
N LYS A 136 10.76 11.38 -2.94
CA LYS A 136 12.13 10.95 -3.22
C LYS A 136 12.32 9.42 -3.19
N TYR A 137 11.40 8.68 -2.59
CA TYR A 137 11.39 7.22 -2.55
C TYR A 137 10.49 6.60 -3.62
N LEU A 138 9.91 7.42 -4.49
CA LEU A 138 8.93 7.01 -5.48
C LEU A 138 9.46 7.30 -6.89
N ASN A 139 9.08 6.45 -7.83
CA ASN A 139 9.31 6.69 -9.24
C ASN A 139 8.14 7.46 -9.88
N ARG A 140 8.33 7.88 -11.12
CA ARG A 140 7.33 8.65 -11.88
C ARG A 140 5.97 7.97 -11.96
N LYS A 141 5.93 6.65 -12.17
CA LYS A 141 4.67 5.90 -12.33
C LYS A 141 3.90 5.79 -11.01
N GLU A 142 4.61 5.60 -9.91
CA GLU A 142 4.03 5.49 -8.57
C GLU A 142 3.42 6.82 -8.11
N LEU A 143 4.10 7.94 -8.36
CA LEU A 143 3.57 9.27 -8.09
C LEU A 143 2.37 9.60 -8.97
N LYS A 144 2.44 9.26 -10.26
CA LYS A 144 1.30 9.41 -11.18
C LYS A 144 0.11 8.57 -10.71
N HIS A 145 0.35 7.33 -10.31
CA HIS A 145 -0.68 6.45 -9.78
C HIS A 145 -1.30 7.01 -8.50
N ALA A 146 -0.50 7.54 -7.57
CA ALA A 146 -1.01 8.17 -6.35
C ALA A 146 -1.93 9.37 -6.66
N GLU A 147 -1.52 10.25 -7.59
CA GLU A 147 -2.34 11.37 -8.09
C GLU A 147 -3.64 10.90 -8.76
N ASP A 148 -3.57 9.91 -9.64
CA ASP A 148 -4.76 9.36 -10.32
C ASP A 148 -5.73 8.71 -9.33
N TYR A 149 -5.19 8.03 -8.32
CA TYR A 149 -5.99 7.28 -7.35
C TYR A 149 -6.80 8.20 -6.44
N ILE A 150 -6.20 9.27 -5.90
CA ILE A 150 -6.94 10.25 -5.09
C ILE A 150 -7.99 11.00 -5.93
N ASN A 151 -7.65 11.36 -7.16
CA ASN A 151 -8.59 12.02 -8.08
C ASN A 151 -9.76 11.09 -8.48
N TRP A 152 -9.51 9.79 -8.64
CA TRP A 152 -10.57 8.81 -8.83
C TRP A 152 -11.52 8.77 -7.62
N TYR A 153 -10.99 8.79 -6.39
CA TYR A 153 -11.83 8.89 -5.20
C TYR A 153 -12.64 10.19 -5.14
N TYR A 154 -12.01 11.34 -5.42
CA TYR A 154 -12.70 12.64 -5.46
C TYR A 154 -13.86 12.65 -6.45
N LYS A 155 -13.63 12.13 -7.65
CA LYS A 155 -14.67 11.96 -8.67
C LYS A 155 -15.79 11.04 -8.17
N LYS A 156 -15.45 9.91 -7.56
CA LYS A 156 -16.42 8.92 -7.06
C LYS A 156 -17.34 9.48 -5.97
N VAL A 157 -16.84 10.35 -5.11
CA VAL A 157 -17.63 10.97 -4.03
C VAL A 157 -18.18 12.36 -4.39
N GLY A 158 -17.97 12.85 -5.61
CA GLY A 158 -18.43 14.18 -6.04
C GLY A 158 -17.79 15.33 -5.26
N LYS A 159 -16.50 15.22 -4.90
CA LYS A 159 -15.81 16.24 -4.12
C LYS A 159 -15.62 17.52 -4.93
N THR A 160 -16.04 18.66 -4.39
CA THR A 160 -15.89 19.97 -5.02
C THR A 160 -15.06 20.95 -4.19
N ASP A 161 -14.55 22.00 -4.82
CA ASP A 161 -14.04 23.19 -4.15
C ASP A 161 -15.19 24.07 -3.60
N ASN A 162 -14.85 25.20 -3.00
CA ASN A 162 -15.82 26.15 -2.43
C ASN A 162 -16.70 26.85 -3.49
N LEU A 163 -16.35 26.74 -4.77
CA LEU A 163 -17.08 27.31 -5.91
C LEU A 163 -17.93 26.25 -6.62
N GLY A 164 -17.93 25.00 -6.13
CA GLY A 164 -18.66 23.90 -6.73
C GLY A 164 -17.94 23.22 -7.91
N ASN A 165 -16.69 23.58 -8.21
CA ASN A 165 -15.92 22.91 -9.25
C ASN A 165 -15.37 21.58 -8.74
N PRO A 166 -15.24 20.55 -9.60
CA PRO A 166 -14.59 19.30 -9.24
C PRO A 166 -13.20 19.54 -8.66
N LEU A 167 -12.95 19.03 -7.46
CA LEU A 167 -11.64 19.10 -6.84
C LEU A 167 -10.67 18.18 -7.57
N ILE A 168 -9.50 18.69 -7.94
CA ILE A 168 -8.45 17.93 -8.64
C ILE A 168 -7.12 18.18 -7.93
N GLU A 169 -6.52 17.11 -7.42
CA GLU A 169 -5.16 17.10 -6.93
C GLU A 169 -4.17 17.08 -8.09
N LYS A 170 -3.10 17.87 -7.95
CA LYS A 170 -1.96 17.86 -8.85
C LYS A 170 -0.69 17.76 -8.03
N LEU A 171 0.26 16.98 -8.52
CA LEU A 171 1.58 16.92 -7.90
C LEU A 171 2.23 18.33 -7.91
N PRO A 172 2.87 18.76 -6.80
CA PRO A 172 3.48 20.10 -6.71
C PRO A 172 4.81 20.19 -7.47
N PHE A 173 5.13 19.21 -8.31
CA PHE A 173 6.36 19.11 -9.07
C PHE A 173 6.11 18.44 -10.42
N LYS A 174 7.03 18.70 -11.34
CA LYS A 174 7.07 18.13 -12.67
C LYS A 174 7.49 16.66 -12.63
N LEU A 175 6.61 15.76 -13.11
CA LEU A 175 6.86 14.32 -13.13
C LEU A 175 8.09 13.93 -13.98
N GLU A 176 8.42 14.74 -14.99
CA GLU A 176 9.61 14.58 -15.83
C GLU A 176 10.91 14.65 -15.02
N ASN A 177 10.92 15.37 -13.89
CA ASN A 177 12.07 15.48 -12.99
C ASN A 177 12.22 14.26 -12.08
N ILE A 178 11.22 13.37 -12.04
CA ILE A 178 11.26 12.14 -11.25
C ILE A 178 11.88 11.00 -12.07
N PRO A 179 12.77 10.18 -11.47
CA PRO A 179 13.33 9.00 -12.13
C PRO A 179 12.25 8.06 -12.70
N LYS A 180 12.46 7.62 -13.94
CA LYS A 180 11.60 6.62 -14.60
C LYS A 180 11.75 5.23 -13.99
N LYS A 181 12.99 4.86 -13.65
CA LYS A 181 13.32 3.63 -12.94
C LYS A 181 13.64 3.98 -11.50
N ARG A 182 13.14 3.16 -10.58
CA ARG A 182 13.41 3.28 -9.15
C ARG A 182 14.88 2.90 -8.86
N GLN A 183 15.54 3.66 -7.99
CA GLN A 183 16.80 3.23 -7.35
C GLN A 183 16.46 2.27 -6.21
N GLU A 184 17.30 1.27 -5.95
CA GLU A 184 17.09 0.36 -4.81
C GLU A 184 16.93 1.16 -3.50
N ILE A 185 15.93 0.79 -2.71
CA ILE A 185 15.56 1.46 -1.47
C ILE A 185 15.84 0.51 -0.33
N ASP A 186 16.67 0.95 0.61
CA ASP A 186 16.76 0.28 1.91
C ASP A 186 15.42 0.38 2.64
N ILE A 187 14.77 -0.76 2.85
CA ILE A 187 13.50 -0.88 3.57
C ILE A 187 13.51 -0.18 4.93
N ASN A 188 14.66 -0.08 5.62
CA ASN A 188 14.74 0.63 6.90
C ASN A 188 14.39 2.12 6.74
N LYS A 189 14.74 2.74 5.60
CA LYS A 189 14.37 4.13 5.32
C LYS A 189 12.86 4.30 5.30
N ILE A 190 12.14 3.35 4.68
CA ILE A 190 10.68 3.33 4.58
C ILE A 190 10.02 3.09 5.93
N LEU A 191 10.52 2.11 6.68
CA LEU A 191 9.98 1.75 8.00
C LEU A 191 10.13 2.89 9.01
N ASN A 192 11.17 3.71 8.88
CA ASN A 192 11.48 4.84 9.78
C ASN A 192 10.85 6.18 9.37
N LEU A 193 10.10 6.23 8.26
CA LEU A 193 9.35 7.44 7.89
C LEU A 193 8.30 7.79 8.97
N LYS A 194 7.92 9.06 9.05
CA LYS A 194 6.89 9.56 9.97
C LYS A 194 5.59 9.87 9.24
#